data_AF-A0A0P9HCU2-F1
#
_entry.id   AF-A0A0P9HCU2-F1
#
_cell.length_a   1.000
_cell.length_b   1.000
_cell.length_c   1.000
_cell.angle_alpha   90.00
_cell.angle_beta   90.00
_cell.angle_gamma   90.00
#
_symmetry.space_group_name_H-M   'P 1'
#
loop_
_entity.id
_entity.type
_entity.pdbx_description
1 polymer ?
#
loop_
_entity_poly.entity_id
_entity_poly.type
_entity_poly.pdbx_seq_one_letter_code
_entity_poly.pdbx_strand_id
1 'polypeptide(L)'
;MDHPAKRTFGYMVRVAWKGEIHQKFFSDKRCGDRLAALDAAIQWRDRTEQEIGKPRTERMVFGKPGGANPAVGVSRRRENHTEYYEATWLNPEGRVQRTRFSIAKHGERKALRLAMAARQRNERIRYRTPRE
;
A
#
# COMPACT_ATOMS: atom_id res chain seq x y z
N MET A 1 3.13 14.35 -15.81
CA MET A 1 2.19 13.86 -16.84
C MET A 1 2.11 14.95 -17.86
N ASP A 2 3.02 14.92 -18.83
CA ASP A 2 3.19 15.99 -19.80
C ASP A 2 2.30 15.70 -21.00
N HIS A 3 1.29 16.53 -21.23
CA HIS A 3 0.42 16.47 -22.40
C HIS A 3 0.83 17.60 -23.37
N PRO A 4 1.80 17.35 -24.27
CA PRO A 4 2.34 18.41 -25.15
C PRO A 4 1.26 19.03 -26.05
N ALA A 5 0.22 18.27 -26.41
CA ALA A 5 -0.91 18.76 -27.20
C ALA A 5 -1.82 19.75 -26.47
N LYS A 6 -1.85 19.76 -25.13
CA LYS A 6 -2.78 20.58 -24.33
C LYS A 6 -2.13 21.76 -23.61
N ARG A 7 -0.80 21.94 -23.71
CA ARG A 7 -0.04 23.00 -23.01
C ARG A 7 -0.28 23.04 -21.49
N THR A 8 -0.69 21.92 -20.90
CA THR A 8 -0.94 21.78 -19.45
C THR A 8 0.27 21.10 -18.82
N PHE A 9 1.24 21.91 -18.39
CA PHE A 9 2.42 21.44 -17.66
C PHE A 9 2.16 21.56 -16.15
N GLY A 10 2.49 20.51 -15.41
CA GLY A 10 2.23 20.47 -13.98
C GLY A 10 2.29 19.09 -13.34
N TYR A 11 2.13 19.10 -12.02
CA TYR A 11 2.22 17.94 -11.15
C TYR A 11 0.83 17.53 -10.66
N MET A 12 0.44 16.30 -10.95
CA MET A 12 -0.77 15.69 -10.39
C MET A 12 -0.38 14.84 -9.19
N VAL A 13 -0.81 15.25 -8.00
CA VAL A 13 -0.57 14.51 -6.76
C VAL A 13 -1.81 13.70 -6.42
N ARG A 14 -1.62 12.43 -6.06
CA ARG A 14 -2.67 11.54 -5.57
C ARG A 14 -2.22 10.89 -4.25
N VAL A 15 -3.01 11.07 -3.21
CA VAL A 15 -2.83 10.43 -1.90
C VAL A 15 -4.01 9.50 -1.67
N ALA A 16 -3.77 8.20 -1.71
CA ALA A 16 -4.78 7.18 -1.42
C ALA A 16 -4.53 6.60 -0.02
N TRP A 17 -5.54 6.63 0.84
CA TRP A 17 -5.46 6.09 2.20
C TRP A 17 -6.82 5.57 2.65
N LYS A 18 -6.86 4.37 3.26
CA LYS A 18 -8.08 3.73 3.79
C LYS A 18 -9.30 3.69 2.86
N GLY A 19 -9.08 3.73 1.54
CA GLY A 19 -10.15 3.70 0.54
C GLY A 19 -10.52 5.08 -0.02
N GLU A 20 -10.08 6.16 0.62
CA GLU A 20 -10.25 7.54 0.14
C GLU A 20 -9.09 7.95 -0.76
N ILE A 21 -9.38 8.81 -1.74
CA ILE A 21 -8.41 9.32 -2.70
C ILE A 21 -8.49 10.84 -2.70
N HIS A 22 -7.44 11.48 -2.20
CA HIS A 22 -7.25 12.93 -2.29
C HIS A 22 -6.36 13.21 -3.49
N GLN A 23 -6.81 14.06 -4.41
CA GLN A 23 -6.03 14.43 -5.58
C GLN A 23 -6.06 15.93 -5.82
N LYS A 24 -4.93 16.47 -6.27
CA LYS A 24 -4.79 17.88 -6.62
C LYS A 24 -3.79 18.06 -7.74
N PHE A 25 -4.09 19.00 -8.63
CA PHE A 25 -3.21 19.37 -9.74
C PHE A 25 -2.56 20.73 -9.47
N PHE A 26 -1.24 20.80 -9.69
CA PHE A 26 -0.41 21.99 -9.54
C PHE A 26 0.14 22.34 -10.92
N SER A 27 -0.31 23.46 -11.49
CA SER A 27 0.17 23.89 -12.81
C SER A 27 1.39 24.78 -12.69
N ASP A 28 2.35 24.60 -13.59
CA ASP A 28 3.59 25.37 -13.62
C ASP A 28 3.32 26.87 -13.77
N LYS A 29 2.38 27.22 -14.66
CA LYS A 29 1.98 28.62 -14.88
C LYS A 29 1.38 29.31 -13.64
N ARG A 30 0.65 28.57 -12.79
CA ARG A 30 0.02 29.15 -11.60
C ARG A 30 0.98 29.23 -10.42
N CYS A 31 1.96 28.33 -10.38
CA CYS A 31 2.99 28.31 -9.34
C CYS A 31 4.23 29.14 -9.71
N GLY A 32 4.32 29.66 -10.93
CA GLY A 32 5.40 30.51 -11.41
C GLY A 32 6.37 29.74 -12.31
N ASP A 33 6.86 28.61 -11.82
CA ASP A 33 7.75 27.72 -12.54
C ASP A 33 7.57 26.25 -12.13
N ARG A 34 8.32 25.37 -12.80
CA ARG A 34 8.26 23.92 -12.58
C ARG A 34 8.75 23.52 -11.18
N LEU A 35 9.78 24.16 -10.64
CA LEU A 35 10.29 23.85 -9.30
C LEU A 35 9.30 24.30 -8.22
N ALA A 36 8.73 25.51 -8.36
CA ALA A 36 7.68 25.96 -7.44
C ALA A 36 6.43 25.07 -7.49
N ALA A 37 6.03 24.61 -8.67
CA ALA A 37 4.90 23.67 -8.80
C ALA A 37 5.18 22.32 -8.13
N LEU A 38 6.42 21.81 -8.26
CA LEU A 38 6.86 20.58 -7.59
C LEU A 38 6.89 20.75 -6.07
N ASP A 39 7.43 21.86 -5.57
CA ASP A 39 7.51 22.15 -4.15
C ASP A 39 6.10 22.27 -3.53
N ALA A 40 5.21 23.03 -4.16
CA ALA A 40 3.81 23.13 -3.74
C ALA A 40 3.09 21.77 -3.74
N ALA A 41 3.39 20.92 -4.73
CA ALA A 41 2.86 19.56 -4.82
C ALA A 41 3.35 18.67 -3.67
N ILE A 42 4.64 18.77 -3.32
CA ILE A 42 5.25 18.04 -2.18
C ILE A 42 4.64 18.53 -0.87
N GLN A 43 4.60 19.84 -0.62
CA GLN A 43 4.05 20.38 0.62
C GLN A 43 2.57 19.99 0.82
N TRP A 44 1.78 20.03 -0.26
CA TRP A 44 0.38 19.61 -0.20
C TRP A 44 0.22 18.13 0.10
N ARG A 45 1.04 17.26 -0.52
CA ARG A 45 1.05 15.83 -0.22
C ARG A 45 1.34 15.62 1.26
N ASP A 46 2.41 16.22 1.76
CA ASP A 46 2.94 15.97 3.09
C ASP A 46 1.93 16.43 4.16
N ARG A 47 1.27 17.58 3.94
CA ARG A 47 0.14 18.04 4.77
C ARG A 47 -1.04 17.08 4.70
N THR A 48 -1.46 16.69 3.50
CA THR A 48 -2.60 15.77 3.32
C THR A 48 -2.34 14.42 4.00
N GLU A 49 -1.11 13.90 3.93
CA GLU A 49 -0.72 12.66 4.61
C GLU A 49 -0.82 12.78 6.13
N GLN A 50 -0.42 13.91 6.70
CA GLN A 50 -0.57 14.19 8.14
C GLN A 50 -2.05 14.30 8.55
N GLU A 51 -2.86 15.05 7.79
CA GLU A 51 -4.27 15.26 8.06
C GLU A 51 -5.07 13.95 8.06
N ILE A 52 -4.82 13.06 7.08
CA ILE A 52 -5.51 11.76 6.98
C ILE A 52 -4.90 10.68 7.90
N GLY A 53 -3.85 11.03 8.66
CA GLY A 53 -3.12 10.10 9.52
C GLY A 53 -2.47 8.95 8.75
N LYS A 54 -2.02 9.22 7.52
CA LYS A 54 -1.24 8.24 6.74
C LYS A 54 0.21 8.31 7.22
N PRO A 55 0.74 7.24 7.84
CA PRO A 55 2.15 7.23 8.21
C PRO A 55 3.00 7.31 6.95
N ARG A 56 3.83 8.35 6.86
CA ARG A 56 4.76 8.48 5.74
C ARG A 56 5.77 7.35 5.83
N THR A 57 5.84 6.54 4.79
CA THR A 57 6.81 5.47 4.72
C THR A 57 7.36 5.40 3.30
N GLU A 58 8.68 5.45 3.19
CA GLU A 58 9.43 5.13 1.96
C GLU A 58 9.39 3.62 1.65
N ARG A 59 8.73 2.84 2.52
CA ARG A 59 8.65 1.39 2.41
C ARG A 59 7.43 1.02 1.57
N MET A 60 7.61 0.06 0.66
CA MET A 60 6.51 -0.50 -0.12
C MET A 60 5.39 -1.00 0.82
N VAL A 61 4.16 -0.57 0.59
CA VAL A 61 2.98 -1.03 1.32
C VAL A 61 2.09 -1.82 0.37
N PHE A 62 1.56 -2.94 0.84
CA PHE A 62 0.53 -3.65 0.07
C PHE A 62 -0.75 -2.80 0.11
N GLY A 63 -1.32 -2.55 -1.07
CA GLY A 63 -2.52 -1.73 -1.25
C GLY A 63 -3.81 -2.48 -0.87
N LYS A 64 -4.85 -2.41 -1.71
CA LYS A 64 -6.11 -3.12 -1.48
C LYS A 64 -5.96 -4.65 -1.68
N PRO A 65 -6.84 -5.48 -1.09
CA PRO A 65 -6.89 -6.90 -1.43
C PRO A 65 -7.19 -7.05 -2.93
N GLY A 66 -6.47 -7.93 -3.63
CA GLY A 66 -6.79 -8.23 -5.03
C GLY A 66 -7.99 -9.18 -5.13
N GLY A 67 -9.00 -8.84 -5.93
CA GLY A 67 -10.15 -9.71 -6.21
C GLY A 67 -10.91 -10.14 -4.95
N ALA A 68 -11.28 -11.42 -4.88
CA ALA A 68 -12.03 -12.03 -3.76
C ALA A 68 -11.18 -12.34 -2.52
N ASN A 69 -10.01 -11.71 -2.37
CA ASN A 69 -9.13 -11.96 -1.24
C ASN A 69 -9.72 -11.37 0.06
N PRO A 70 -9.70 -12.14 1.16
CA PRO A 70 -10.37 -11.75 2.41
C PRO A 70 -9.69 -10.58 3.13
N ALA A 71 -8.39 -10.34 2.88
CA ALA A 71 -7.66 -9.19 3.39
C ALA A 71 -6.45 -8.89 2.50
N VAL A 72 -5.89 -7.69 2.67
CA VAL A 72 -4.66 -7.27 1.97
C VAL A 72 -3.56 -8.31 2.22
N GLY A 73 -2.99 -8.83 1.13
CA GLY A 73 -1.99 -9.90 1.11
C GLY A 73 -2.30 -11.11 2.00
N VAL A 74 -3.58 -11.42 2.19
CA VAL A 74 -4.04 -12.77 2.54
C VAL A 74 -4.82 -13.27 1.34
N SER A 75 -4.38 -14.38 0.74
CA SER A 75 -5.06 -14.96 -0.42
C SER A 75 -5.42 -16.42 -0.18
N ARG A 76 -6.62 -16.82 -0.61
CA ARG A 76 -6.97 -18.24 -0.70
C ARG A 76 -6.35 -18.80 -1.97
N ARG A 77 -5.62 -19.90 -1.83
CA ARG A 77 -4.97 -20.59 -2.95
C ARG A 77 -5.33 -22.06 -2.90
N ARG A 78 -5.37 -22.67 -4.08
CA ARG A 78 -5.51 -24.11 -4.26
C ARG A 78 -4.33 -24.58 -5.09
N GLU A 79 -3.60 -25.54 -4.56
CA GLU A 79 -2.48 -26.19 -5.24
C GLU A 79 -2.76 -27.69 -5.23
N ASN A 80 -2.90 -28.28 -6.40
CA ASN A 80 -3.34 -29.67 -6.57
C ASN A 80 -4.67 -29.92 -5.83
N HIS A 81 -4.63 -30.83 -4.85
CA HIS A 81 -5.76 -31.21 -4.00
C HIS A 81 -5.78 -30.51 -2.63
N THR A 82 -4.87 -29.57 -2.39
CA THR A 82 -4.77 -28.85 -1.10
C THR A 82 -5.17 -27.40 -1.26
N GLU A 83 -6.14 -26.98 -0.45
CA GLU A 83 -6.48 -25.57 -0.29
C GLU A 83 -5.81 -24.98 0.96
N TYR A 84 -5.31 -23.76 0.84
CA TYR A 84 -4.66 -23.05 1.92
C TYR A 84 -4.91 -21.54 1.86
N TYR A 85 -4.79 -20.88 3.00
CA TYR A 85 -4.63 -19.43 3.06
C TYR A 85 -3.14 -19.10 3.10
N GLU A 86 -2.71 -18.24 2.18
CA GLU A 86 -1.36 -17.69 2.14
C GLU A 86 -1.37 -16.25 2.67
N ALA A 87 -0.58 -15.99 3.71
CA ALA A 87 -0.28 -14.65 4.17
C ALA A 87 1.07 -14.20 3.60
N THR A 88 1.08 -13.03 2.96
CA THR A 88 2.26 -12.39 2.39
C THR A 88 2.52 -11.06 3.10
N TRP A 89 3.76 -10.76 3.46
CA TRP A 89 4.18 -9.48 4.02
C TRP A 89 5.59 -9.11 3.54
N LEU A 90 6.04 -7.90 3.85
CA LEU A 90 7.42 -7.47 3.64
C LEU A 90 8.14 -7.51 4.98
N ASN A 91 9.34 -8.07 5.02
CA ASN A 91 10.19 -8.03 6.20
C ASN A 91 10.76 -6.59 6.41
N PRO A 92 11.44 -6.31 7.54
CA PRO A 92 12.07 -5.01 7.77
C PRO A 92 13.06 -4.57 6.68
N GLU A 93 13.75 -5.54 6.06
CA GLU A 93 14.70 -5.32 4.96
C GLU A 93 14.02 -5.05 3.61
N GLY A 94 12.68 -5.14 3.54
CA GLY A 94 11.92 -4.94 2.30
C GLY A 94 11.80 -6.17 1.39
N ARG A 95 12.18 -7.37 1.87
CA ARG A 95 12.01 -8.64 1.14
C ARG A 95 10.63 -9.22 1.39
N VAL A 96 10.03 -9.80 0.35
CA VAL A 96 8.71 -10.45 0.44
C VAL A 96 8.85 -11.77 1.20
N GLN A 97 7.98 -11.97 2.18
CA GLN A 97 7.88 -13.19 2.99
C GLN A 97 6.47 -13.75 2.91
N ARG A 98 6.36 -15.07 2.97
CA ARG A 98 5.10 -15.81 2.80
C ARG A 98 4.99 -16.93 3.82
N THR A 99 3.77 -17.19 4.30
CA THR A 99 3.46 -18.40 5.05
C THR A 99 2.09 -18.95 4.66
N ARG A 100 1.93 -20.27 4.74
CA ARG A 100 0.76 -21.00 4.25
C ARG A 100 0.08 -21.76 5.38
N PHE A 101 -1.25 -21.70 5.42
CA PHE A 101 -2.09 -22.40 6.38
C PHE A 101 -3.09 -23.30 5.66
N SER A 102 -2.92 -24.61 5.76
CA SER A 102 -3.81 -25.59 5.12
C SER A 102 -5.21 -25.55 5.71
N ILE A 103 -6.22 -25.47 4.83
CA ILE A 103 -7.64 -25.52 5.19
C ILE A 103 -8.01 -26.93 5.66
N ALA A 104 -7.48 -27.98 5.03
CA ALA A 104 -7.74 -29.36 5.44
C ALA A 104 -7.29 -29.65 6.88
N LYS A 105 -6.17 -29.05 7.32
CA LYS A 105 -5.61 -29.25 8.67
C LYS A 105 -6.34 -28.46 9.76
N HIS A 106 -6.78 -27.23 9.46
CA HIS A 106 -7.25 -26.30 10.47
C HIS A 106 -8.75 -25.97 10.37
N GLY A 107 -9.39 -26.27 9.24
CA GLY A 107 -10.69 -25.75 8.85
C GLY A 107 -10.59 -24.31 8.32
N GLU A 108 -11.54 -23.92 7.47
CA GLU A 108 -11.50 -22.66 6.71
C GLU A 108 -11.38 -21.43 7.62
N ARG A 109 -12.32 -21.28 8.58
CA ARG A 109 -12.34 -20.15 9.53
C ARG A 109 -11.04 -20.02 10.34
N LYS A 110 -10.48 -21.15 10.79
CA LYS A 110 -9.27 -21.14 11.62
C LYS A 110 -8.03 -20.84 10.78
N ALA A 111 -7.92 -21.43 9.59
CA ALA A 111 -6.84 -21.17 8.65
C ALA A 111 -6.81 -19.69 8.23
N LEU A 112 -7.98 -19.10 7.95
CA LEU A 112 -8.10 -17.67 7.64
C LEU A 112 -7.64 -16.80 8.81
N ARG A 113 -8.11 -17.09 10.03
CA ARG A 113 -7.72 -16.35 11.24
C ARG A 113 -6.22 -16.43 11.48
N LEU A 114 -5.61 -17.60 11.30
CA LEU A 114 -4.17 -17.79 11.43
C LEU A 114 -3.39 -16.97 10.40
N ALA A 115 -3.84 -16.96 9.14
CA ALA A 115 -3.23 -16.15 8.08
C ALA A 115 -3.29 -14.65 8.38
N MET A 116 -4.45 -14.15 8.80
CA MET A 116 -4.61 -12.74 9.20
C MET A 116 -3.73 -12.38 10.41
N ALA A 117 -3.70 -13.23 11.44
CA ALA A 117 -2.89 -13.01 12.63
C ALA A 117 -1.39 -13.02 12.34
N ALA A 118 -0.93 -13.98 11.51
CA ALA A 118 0.47 -14.06 11.08
C ALA A 118 0.88 -12.79 10.34
N ARG A 119 0.03 -12.30 9.43
CA ARG A 119 0.30 -11.05 8.73
C ARG A 119 0.39 -9.86 9.69
N GLN A 120 -0.64 -9.65 10.53
CA GLN A 120 -0.68 -8.50 11.44
C GLN A 120 0.50 -8.47 12.41
N ARG A 121 0.93 -9.64 12.90
CA ARG A 121 2.12 -9.77 13.74
C ARG A 121 3.38 -9.31 13.01
N ASN A 122 3.60 -9.77 11.78
CA ASN A 122 4.79 -9.43 11.02
C ASN A 122 4.78 -7.97 10.51
N GLU A 123 3.62 -7.42 10.17
CA GLU A 123 3.49 -5.99 9.86
C GLU A 123 3.85 -5.13 11.08
N ARG A 124 3.40 -5.50 12.29
CA ARG A 124 3.79 -4.83 13.53
C ARG A 124 5.30 -4.87 13.77
N ILE A 125 5.95 -6.02 13.54
CA ILE A 125 7.41 -6.15 13.65
C ILE A 125 8.08 -5.20 12.67
N ARG A 126 7.64 -5.21 11.41
CA ARG A 126 8.15 -4.30 10.37
C ARG A 126 8.06 -2.84 10.80
N TYR A 127 6.93 -2.39 11.33
CA TYR A 127 6.79 -0.98 11.78
C TYR A 127 7.68 -0.63 12.97
N ARG A 128 8.02 -1.60 13.82
CA ARG A 128 8.88 -1.38 15.00
C ARG A 128 10.37 -1.46 14.69
N THR A 129 10.77 -2.18 13.65
CA THR A 129 12.18 -2.33 13.28
C THR A 129 12.59 -1.20 12.33
N PRO A 130 13.55 -0.32 12.72
CA PRO A 130 14.16 0.63 11.80
C PRO A 130 14.87 -0.11 10.67
N ARG A 131 14.96 0.53 9.50
CA ARG A 131 15.74 -0.01 8.39
C ARG A 131 17.12 0.62 8.55
N GLU A 132 18.15 -0.21 8.64
CA GLU A 132 19.55 0.24 8.56
C GLU A 132 19.85 0.84 7.18
#